data_AF-A0A3M1TPH6-F1
#
_entry.id   AF-A0A3M1TPH6-F1
#
_cell.length_a   1.000
_cell.length_b   1.000
_cell.length_c   1.000
_cell.angle_alpha   90.00
_cell.angle_beta   90.00
_cell.angle_gamma   90.00
#
_symmetry.space_group_name_H-M   'P 1'
#
loop_
_entity.id
_entity.type
_entity.pdbx_description
1 polymer ?
#
loop_
_entity_poly.entity_id
_entity_poly.type
_entity_poly.pdbx_seq_one_letter_code
_entity_poly.pdbx_strand_id
1 'polypeptide(L)'
;MLRATALVLGSLFALGILPACTTTQAAAKETKTLLEPYRPPSPPPDPEPRVAHGRLLIRGAKVMTAAGDIYEPGYVLVEDGRIAEVGPGERAAPEGAAVVEG
;
A
#
# COMPACT_ATOMS: atom_id res chain seq x y z
N MET A 1 -69.73 29.52 -17.30
CA MET A 1 -70.62 29.27 -18.46
C MET A 1 -69.76 28.51 -19.48
N LEU A 2 -70.04 27.34 -20.05
CA LEU A 2 -71.21 26.49 -20.19
C LEU A 2 -70.69 25.11 -20.68
N ARG A 3 -71.42 24.03 -20.36
CA ARG A 3 -71.15 22.60 -20.59
C ARG A 3 -70.86 22.20 -22.05
N ALA A 4 -70.15 21.07 -22.26
CA ALA A 4 -70.59 20.03 -23.21
C ALA A 4 -69.79 18.70 -23.07
N THR A 5 -70.53 17.68 -22.63
CA THR A 5 -70.26 16.24 -22.69
C THR A 5 -70.21 15.74 -24.15
N ALA A 6 -69.37 14.74 -24.46
CA ALA A 6 -69.63 13.81 -25.56
C ALA A 6 -68.98 12.44 -25.31
N LEU A 7 -69.86 11.45 -25.30
CA LEU A 7 -69.68 10.01 -25.11
C LEU A 7 -69.59 9.36 -26.50
N VAL A 8 -68.59 8.54 -26.78
CA VAL A 8 -68.55 7.59 -27.92
C VAL A 8 -67.80 6.35 -27.41
N LEU A 9 -68.44 5.27 -26.99
CA LEU A 9 -69.20 4.25 -27.73
C LEU A 9 -68.32 3.37 -28.64
N GLY A 10 -67.94 2.20 -28.10
CA GLY A 10 -67.91 0.93 -28.82
C GLY A 10 -66.69 0.62 -29.67
N SER A 11 -65.99 -0.47 -29.35
CA SER A 11 -65.75 -1.51 -30.34
C SER A 11 -65.39 -2.84 -29.66
N LEU A 12 -66.19 -3.85 -29.96
CA LEU A 12 -65.95 -5.27 -29.71
C LEU A 12 -64.60 -5.67 -30.32
N PHE A 13 -63.61 -6.02 -29.51
CA PHE A 13 -62.38 -6.62 -30.02
C PHE A 13 -62.44 -8.14 -29.83
N ALA A 14 -62.33 -8.80 -30.98
CA ALA A 14 -62.60 -10.20 -31.19
C ALA A 14 -61.54 -11.13 -30.56
N LEU A 15 -62.08 -12.28 -30.18
CA LEU A 15 -61.48 -13.53 -29.76
C LEU A 15 -60.34 -13.99 -30.68
N GLY A 16 -59.15 -14.19 -30.13
CA GLY A 16 -57.99 -14.78 -30.82
C GLY A 16 -57.18 -15.63 -29.84
N ILE A 17 -57.41 -16.95 -29.86
CA ILE A 17 -56.74 -17.93 -29.00
C ILE A 17 -55.49 -18.42 -29.75
N LEU A 18 -54.30 -18.04 -29.30
CA LEU A 18 -53.04 -18.65 -29.71
C LEU A 18 -52.51 -19.52 -28.56
N PRO A 19 -52.10 -20.78 -28.79
CA PRO A 19 -51.52 -21.60 -27.75
C PRO A 19 -50.11 -21.06 -27.43
N ALA A 20 -49.99 -20.42 -26.27
CA ALA A 20 -48.70 -20.06 -25.71
C ALA A 20 -47.92 -21.34 -25.39
N CYS A 21 -46.86 -21.59 -26.15
CA CYS A 21 -45.86 -22.60 -25.80
C CYS A 21 -45.03 -22.03 -24.63
N THR A 22 -45.51 -22.22 -23.41
CA THR A 22 -44.80 -21.82 -22.20
C THR A 22 -43.64 -22.80 -21.98
N THR A 23 -42.48 -22.51 -22.58
CA THR A 23 -41.24 -23.19 -22.18
C THR A 23 -40.86 -22.69 -20.78
N THR A 24 -41.18 -23.48 -19.76
CA THR A 24 -40.67 -23.27 -18.41
C THR A 24 -39.25 -23.77 -18.39
N GLN A 25 -38.29 -22.87 -18.65
CA GLN A 25 -36.88 -23.15 -18.45
C GLN A 25 -36.55 -22.85 -16.98
N ALA A 26 -36.63 -23.87 -16.13
CA ALA A 26 -36.12 -23.81 -14.78
C ALA A 26 -34.58 -23.74 -14.87
N ALA A 27 -34.04 -22.52 -14.89
CA ALA A 27 -32.62 -22.28 -14.72
C ALA A 27 -32.23 -22.73 -13.31
N ALA A 28 -31.70 -23.95 -13.18
CA ALA A 28 -31.07 -24.42 -11.96
C ALA A 28 -29.85 -23.53 -11.69
N LYS A 29 -30.02 -22.58 -10.78
CA LYS A 29 -28.95 -21.70 -10.33
C LYS A 29 -28.01 -22.53 -9.46
N GLU A 30 -26.92 -23.00 -10.08
CA GLU A 30 -25.87 -23.73 -9.40
C GLU A 30 -25.34 -22.86 -8.25
N THR A 31 -25.67 -23.25 -7.02
CA THR A 31 -25.26 -22.51 -5.83
C THR A 31 -23.83 -22.91 -5.55
N LYS A 32 -22.89 -22.14 -6.10
CA LYS A 32 -21.46 -22.28 -5.81
C LYS A 32 -21.27 -22.08 -4.31
N THR A 33 -20.93 -23.16 -3.60
CA THR A 33 -20.56 -23.11 -2.19
C THR A 33 -19.46 -22.08 -2.01
N LEU A 34 -19.76 -21.01 -1.29
CA LEU A 34 -18.77 -19.98 -0.99
C LEU A 34 -17.72 -20.59 -0.07
N LEU A 35 -16.45 -20.49 -0.47
CA LEU A 35 -15.34 -20.79 0.40
C LEU A 35 -15.37 -19.84 1.60
N GLU A 36 -14.94 -20.31 2.76
CA GLU A 36 -14.76 -19.44 3.91
C GLU A 36 -13.79 -18.30 3.56
N PRO A 37 -14.11 -17.06 3.93
CA PRO A 37 -13.20 -15.94 3.71
C PRO A 37 -11.85 -16.20 4.38
N TYR A 38 -10.78 -16.16 3.60
CA TYR A 38 -9.40 -16.23 4.10
C TYR A 38 -9.16 -15.10 5.11
N ARG A 39 -8.72 -15.45 6.32
CA ARG A 39 -8.28 -14.49 7.34
C ARG A 39 -6.77 -14.62 7.51
N PRO A 40 -5.98 -13.59 7.16
CA PRO A 40 -4.55 -13.63 7.43
C PRO A 40 -4.31 -13.65 8.95
N PRO A 41 -3.24 -14.34 9.41
CA PRO A 41 -2.83 -14.22 10.80
C PRO A 41 -2.48 -12.77 11.12
N SER A 42 -2.64 -12.38 12.38
CA SER A 42 -2.15 -11.09 12.85
C SER A 42 -0.64 -11.01 12.64
N PRO A 43 -0.11 -9.88 12.15
CA PRO A 43 1.34 -9.66 12.10
C PRO A 43 1.97 -9.89 13.48
N PRO A 44 3.20 -10.42 13.54
CA PRO A 44 3.95 -10.47 14.78
C PRO A 44 4.17 -9.05 15.32
N PRO A 45 4.35 -8.88 16.64
CA PRO A 45 4.71 -7.59 17.21
C PRO A 45 6.05 -7.12 16.66
N ASP A 46 6.18 -5.81 16.46
CA ASP A 46 7.45 -5.21 16.05
C ASP A 46 8.50 -5.37 17.16
N PRO A 47 9.78 -5.59 16.80
CA PRO A 47 10.86 -5.61 17.78
C PRO A 47 11.05 -4.22 18.39
N GLU A 48 11.55 -4.19 19.63
CA GLU A 48 11.89 -2.94 20.28
C GLU A 48 12.97 -2.16 19.49
N PRO A 49 12.91 -0.82 19.48
CA PRO A 49 13.96 0.00 18.87
C PRO A 49 15.32 -0.30 19.48
N ARG A 50 16.33 -0.51 18.63
CA ARG A 50 17.71 -0.67 19.08
C ARG A 50 18.27 0.70 19.45
N VAL A 51 18.74 0.85 20.68
CA VAL A 51 19.50 2.03 21.08
C VAL A 51 20.97 1.77 20.77
N ALA A 52 21.55 2.60 19.89
CA ALA A 52 22.98 2.57 19.63
C ALA A 52 23.71 3.25 20.79
N HIS A 53 24.75 2.60 21.30
CA HIS A 53 25.64 3.15 22.32
C HIS A 53 27.07 3.10 21.81
N GLY A 54 27.86 4.15 22.09
CA GLY A 54 29.30 4.18 21.81
C GLY A 54 29.70 4.98 20.58
N ARG A 55 30.99 4.87 20.23
CA ARG A 55 31.64 5.64 19.17
C ARG A 55 32.09 4.73 18.03
N LEU A 56 31.91 5.19 16.80
CA LEU A 56 32.37 4.54 15.58
C LEU A 56 33.06 5.56 14.69
N LEU A 57 34.29 5.26 14.27
CA LEU A 57 35.00 6.01 13.25
C LEU A 57 35.10 5.18 11.97
N ILE A 58 34.54 5.69 10.88
CA ILE A 58 34.80 5.21 9.53
C ILE A 58 35.87 6.11 8.93
N ARG A 59 36.99 5.56 8.43
CA ARG A 59 38.10 6.35 7.88
C ARG A 59 38.64 5.74 6.58
N GLY A 60 39.41 6.53 5.85
CA GLY A 60 40.02 6.14 4.57
C GLY A 60 39.05 6.04 3.39
N ALA A 61 37.74 6.20 3.65
CA ALA A 61 36.70 5.98 2.67
C ALA A 61 36.49 7.17 1.73
N LYS A 62 35.88 6.91 0.57
CA LYS A 62 35.28 7.95 -0.27
C LYS A 62 33.92 8.37 0.32
N VAL A 63 33.83 9.59 0.83
CA VAL A 63 32.61 10.11 1.49
C VAL A 63 31.96 11.17 0.60
N MET A 64 30.70 10.96 0.22
CA MET A 64 29.87 11.97 -0.45
C MET A 64 28.80 12.46 0.51
N THR A 65 28.76 13.76 0.76
CA THR A 65 27.75 14.37 1.64
C THR A 65 26.52 14.77 0.84
N ALA A 66 25.35 14.80 1.51
CA ALA A 66 24.12 15.30 0.88
C ALA A 66 24.21 16.78 0.47
N ALA A 67 25.14 17.54 1.06
CA ALA A 67 25.42 18.93 0.69
C ALA A 67 26.19 19.05 -0.64
N GLY A 68 26.69 17.93 -1.18
CA GLY A 68 27.39 17.86 -2.47
C GLY A 68 28.91 17.75 -2.37
N ASP A 69 29.48 17.81 -1.17
CA ASP A 69 30.92 17.63 -0.98
C ASP A 69 31.33 16.16 -1.18
N ILE A 70 32.53 15.96 -1.74
CA ILE A 70 33.16 14.65 -1.88
C ILE A 70 34.55 14.69 -1.26
N TYR A 71 34.81 13.77 -0.34
CA TYR A 71 36.10 13.59 0.32
C TYR A 71 36.72 12.24 -0.07
N GLU A 72 37.98 12.27 -0.53
CA GLU A 72 38.72 11.08 -0.99
C GLU A 72 40.23 11.28 -0.75
N PRO A 73 40.80 10.74 0.35
CA PRO A 73 40.12 10.01 1.43
C PRO A 73 39.30 10.95 2.34
N GLY A 74 38.35 10.39 3.07
CA GLY A 74 37.53 11.07 4.07
C GLY A 74 37.14 10.15 5.24
N TYR A 75 36.46 10.73 6.22
CA TYR A 75 36.03 10.04 7.43
C TYR A 75 34.64 10.48 7.92
N VAL A 76 34.02 9.62 8.74
CA VAL A 76 32.76 9.88 9.45
C VAL A 76 32.89 9.39 10.89
N LEU A 77 32.69 10.29 11.85
CA LEU A 77 32.58 9.95 13.27
C LEU A 77 31.10 9.88 13.66
N VAL A 78 30.71 8.75 14.24
CA VAL A 78 29.38 8.52 14.81
C VAL A 78 29.50 8.36 16.31
N GLU A 79 28.69 9.11 17.06
CA GLU A 79 28.58 9.03 18.51
C GLU A 79 27.11 8.84 18.90
N ASP A 80 26.82 7.84 19.71
CA ASP A 80 25.47 7.54 20.24
C ASP A 80 24.39 7.50 19.14
N GLY A 81 24.75 6.88 18.01
CA GLY A 81 23.88 6.71 16.85
C GLY A 81 23.69 7.96 15.99
N ARG A 82 24.47 9.03 16.21
CA ARG A 82 24.42 10.28 15.42
C ARG A 82 25.75 10.57 14.77
N ILE A 83 25.72 11.15 13.58
CA ILE A 83 26.93 11.66 12.93
C ILE A 83 27.36 12.91 13.68
N ALA A 84 28.50 12.82 14.37
CA ALA A 84 29.08 13.91 15.13
C ALA A 84 29.99 14.78 14.25
N GLU A 85 30.73 14.15 13.32
CA GLU A 85 31.70 14.84 12.46
C GLU A 85 31.85 14.10 11.13
N VAL A 86 32.04 14.87 10.05
CA VAL A 86 32.41 14.36 8.72
C VAL A 86 33.51 15.27 8.18
N GLY A 87 34.54 14.69 7.57
CA GLY A 87 35.61 15.51 7.01
C GLY A 87 36.51 14.79 6.03
N PRO A 88 37.41 15.54 5.38
CA PRO A 88 38.43 15.00 4.50
C PRO A 88 39.62 14.43 5.28
N GLY A 89 40.38 13.56 4.63
CA GLY A 89 41.63 13.00 5.12
C GLY A 89 41.46 11.93 6.18
N GLU A 90 42.50 11.83 7.01
CA GLU A 90 42.56 10.90 8.14
C GLU A 90 42.08 11.56 9.44
N ARG A 91 41.46 10.76 10.30
CA ARG A 91 41.03 11.15 11.64
C ARG A 91 41.53 10.14 12.65
N ALA A 92 42.07 10.61 13.77
CA ALA A 92 42.43 9.73 14.87
C ALA A 92 41.17 9.19 15.55
N ALA A 93 41.17 7.90 15.89
CA ALA A 93 40.07 7.27 16.60
C ALA A 93 39.96 7.84 18.02
N PRO A 94 38.79 8.35 18.43
CA PRO A 94 38.53 8.68 19.83
C PRO A 94 38.64 7.45 20.72
N GLU A 95 38.89 7.66 22.01
CA GLU A 95 38.95 6.57 22.98
C GLU A 95 37.65 5.75 22.97
N GLY A 96 37.80 4.42 22.94
CA GLY A 96 36.69 3.47 22.90
C GLY A 96 35.93 3.42 21.57
N ALA A 97 36.38 4.13 20.53
CA ALA A 97 35.76 4.07 19.22
C ALA A 97 36.13 2.77 18.49
N ALA A 98 35.11 2.09 17.96
CA ALA A 98 35.33 1.07 16.94
C ALA A 98 35.80 1.76 15.65
N VAL A 99 36.75 1.15 14.93
CA VAL A 99 37.28 1.69 13.67
C VAL A 99 36.92 0.77 12.52
N VAL A 100 36.41 1.36 11.44
CA VAL A 100 36.13 0.69 10.17
C VAL A 100 36.91 1.38 9.07
N GLU A 101 37.67 0.60 8.31
CA GLU A 101 38.39 1.06 7.11
C GLU A 101 37.45 0.94 5.89
N GLY A 102 37.51 1.90 4.97
CA GLY A 102 36.70 1.91 3.75
C GLY A 102 37.44 2.35 2.50
#